data_AF-A0A9Q4ISG9-F1
#
_entry.id   AF-A0A9Q4ISG9-F1
#
_cell.length_a   1.000
_cell.length_b   1.000
_cell.length_c   1.000
_cell.angle_alpha   90.00
_cell.angle_beta   90.00
_cell.angle_gamma   90.00
#
_symmetry.space_group_name_H-M   'P 1'
#
loop_
_entity.id
_entity.type
_entity.pdbx_description
1 polymer ?
#
loop_
_entity_poly.entity_id
_entity_poly.type
_entity_poly.pdbx_seq_one_letter_code
_entity_poly.pdbx_strand_id
1 'polypeptide(L)'
;MELINKDTPQVKEFISSLDSMLNGIESIVQHYKPHLNGERFLSNHEVSKKLDVSLRTLQEWRDTGLISFIQIKGKIIYRQSDIDKLLQKHYFESWKE
;
A
#
# COMPACT_ATOMS: atom_id res chain seq x y z
N MET A 1 -6.21 -8.14 -47.24
CA MET A 1 -6.24 -8.20 -45.77
C MET A 1 -4.89 -8.72 -45.33
N GLU A 2 -4.12 -7.93 -44.59
CA GLU A 2 -2.90 -8.47 -43.96
C GLU A 2 -3.32 -9.45 -42.86
N LEU A 3 -2.74 -10.64 -42.90
CA LEU A 3 -3.06 -11.71 -41.98
C LEU A 3 -2.32 -11.45 -40.67
N ILE A 4 -3.00 -10.90 -39.67
CA ILE A 4 -2.43 -10.70 -38.34
C ILE A 4 -2.28 -12.07 -37.67
N ASN A 5 -1.06 -12.44 -37.33
CA ASN A 5 -0.74 -13.67 -36.62
C ASN A 5 0.41 -13.42 -35.62
N LYS A 6 0.83 -14.47 -34.90
CA LYS A 6 1.92 -14.41 -33.92
C LYS A 6 3.27 -13.93 -34.48
N ASP A 7 3.45 -13.99 -35.80
CA ASP A 7 4.66 -13.58 -36.48
C ASP A 7 4.62 -12.13 -36.97
N THR A 8 3.45 -11.50 -36.92
CA THR A 8 3.26 -10.09 -37.20
C THR A 8 4.12 -9.24 -36.23
N PRO A 9 4.92 -8.29 -36.73
CA PRO A 9 5.84 -7.50 -35.90
C PRO A 9 5.15 -6.82 -34.72
N GLN A 10 3.95 -6.25 -34.94
CA GLN A 10 3.20 -5.60 -33.87
C GLN A 10 2.78 -6.58 -32.75
N VAL A 11 2.45 -7.83 -33.10
CA VAL A 11 2.08 -8.86 -32.11
C VAL A 11 3.31 -9.31 -31.31
N LYS A 12 4.47 -9.42 -31.95
CA LYS A 12 5.75 -9.75 -31.28
C LYS A 12 6.18 -8.67 -30.29
N GLU A 13 6.11 -7.41 -30.68
CA GLU A 13 6.40 -6.28 -29.79
C GLU A 13 5.44 -6.26 -28.59
N PHE A 14 4.15 -6.48 -28.83
CA PHE A 14 3.15 -6.52 -27.77
C PHE A 14 3.42 -7.64 -26.76
N ILE A 15 3.71 -8.86 -27.22
CA ILE A 15 4.05 -9.98 -26.33
C ILE A 15 5.34 -9.68 -25.54
N SER A 16 6.36 -9.12 -26.20
CA SER A 16 7.62 -8.76 -25.54
C SER A 16 7.43 -7.69 -24.46
N SER A 17 6.49 -6.77 -24.67
CA SER A 17 6.08 -5.79 -23.65
C SER A 17 5.40 -6.46 -22.47
N LEU A 18 4.51 -7.43 -22.70
CA LEU A 18 3.88 -8.22 -21.63
C LEU A 18 4.90 -9.00 -20.81
N ASP A 19 5.88 -9.65 -21.46
CA ASP A 19 6.95 -10.37 -20.76
C ASP A 19 7.79 -9.43 -19.90
N SER A 20 8.11 -8.23 -20.42
CA SER A 20 8.82 -7.21 -19.66
C SER A 20 8.03 -6.71 -18.46
N MET A 21 6.71 -6.55 -18.59
CA MET A 21 5.82 -6.19 -17.49
C MET A 21 5.75 -7.30 -16.43
N LEU A 22 5.66 -8.56 -16.83
CA LEU A 22 5.65 -9.70 -15.93
C LEU A 22 6.95 -9.80 -15.13
N ASN A 23 8.09 -9.65 -15.80
CA ASN A 23 9.41 -9.61 -15.13
C ASN A 23 9.51 -8.45 -14.14
N GLY A 24 8.94 -7.28 -14.48
CA GLY A 24 8.85 -6.14 -13.58
C GLY A 24 8.01 -6.43 -12.33
N ILE A 25 6.84 -7.07 -12.49
CA ILE A 25 5.98 -7.48 -11.38
C ILE A 25 6.67 -8.51 -10.50
N GLU A 26 7.31 -9.52 -11.09
CA GLU A 26 8.03 -10.54 -10.35
C GLU A 26 9.16 -9.93 -9.51
N SER A 27 9.91 -9.00 -10.10
CA SER A 27 10.94 -8.24 -9.38
C SER A 27 10.33 -7.44 -8.22
N ILE A 28 9.20 -6.77 -8.42
CA ILE A 28 8.52 -6.05 -7.33
C ILE A 28 8.13 -7.01 -6.21
N VAL A 29 7.52 -8.14 -6.52
CA VAL A 29 7.10 -9.14 -5.52
C VAL A 29 8.29 -9.72 -4.76
N GLN A 30 9.40 -10.04 -5.45
CA GLN A 30 10.60 -10.59 -4.81
C GLN A 30 11.28 -9.61 -3.87
N HIS A 31 11.26 -8.31 -4.20
CA HIS A 31 11.90 -7.27 -3.39
C HIS A 31 10.93 -6.63 -2.39
N TYR A 32 9.63 -6.86 -2.54
CA TYR A 32 8.60 -6.43 -1.60
C TYR A 32 8.71 -7.26 -0.32
N LYS A 33 9.30 -6.64 0.71
CA LYS A 33 9.40 -7.23 2.05
C LYS A 33 8.35 -6.61 2.97
N PRO A 34 7.12 -7.14 3.03
CA PRO A 34 6.26 -6.85 4.15
C PRO A 34 6.91 -7.48 5.38
N HIS A 35 7.42 -6.64 6.28
CA HIS A 35 8.14 -7.10 7.46
C HIS A 35 7.24 -8.04 8.30
N LEU A 36 7.77 -9.06 8.97
CA LEU A 36 7.03 -9.87 9.96
C LEU A 36 5.67 -10.46 9.46
N ASN A 37 5.70 -11.63 8.83
CA ASN A 37 4.50 -12.40 8.45
C ASN A 37 3.52 -11.66 7.50
N GLY A 38 4.04 -10.86 6.57
CA GLY A 38 3.20 -10.18 5.57
C GLY A 38 2.57 -8.86 6.03
N GLU A 39 2.87 -8.38 7.24
CA GLU A 39 2.30 -7.13 7.77
C GLU A 39 3.27 -5.95 7.67
N ARG A 40 2.87 -4.85 7.01
CA ARG A 40 3.74 -3.67 6.98
C ARG A 40 3.60 -2.89 8.29
N PHE A 41 4.73 -2.66 8.97
CA PHE A 41 4.78 -1.80 10.14
C PHE A 41 5.25 -0.39 9.78
N LEU A 42 4.57 0.62 10.31
CA LEU A 42 4.82 2.03 10.06
C LEU A 42 5.33 2.71 11.33
N SER A 43 6.23 3.66 11.16
CA SER A 43 6.65 4.59 12.21
C SER A 43 5.67 5.75 12.38
N ASN A 44 5.82 6.52 13.46
CA ASN A 44 5.06 7.76 13.68
C ASN A 44 5.12 8.72 12.48
N HIS A 45 6.32 8.92 11.89
CA HIS A 45 6.50 9.83 10.77
C HIS A 45 5.79 9.35 9.49
N GLU A 46 5.82 8.04 9.23
CA GLU A 46 5.13 7.46 8.07
C GLU A 46 3.61 7.61 8.20
N VAL A 47 3.04 7.33 9.38
CA VAL A 47 1.59 7.49 9.61
C VAL A 47 1.18 8.96 9.55
N SER A 48 1.93 9.84 10.20
CA SER A 48 1.69 11.30 10.15
C SER A 48 1.69 11.82 8.71
N LYS A 49 2.67 11.41 7.89
CA LYS A 49 2.71 11.77 6.47
C LYS A 49 1.58 11.15 5.67
N LYS A 50 1.20 9.89 5.95
CA LYS A 50 0.14 9.18 5.22
C LYS A 50 -1.25 9.78 5.46
N LEU A 51 -1.52 10.19 6.70
CA LEU A 51 -2.82 10.72 7.13
C LEU A 51 -2.89 12.25 7.07
N ASP A 52 -1.78 12.90 6.69
CA ASP A 52 -1.62 14.35 6.66
C ASP A 52 -2.01 15.03 7.98
N VAL A 53 -1.50 14.50 9.09
CA VAL A 53 -1.71 15.02 10.44
C VAL A 53 -0.40 15.27 11.15
N SER A 54 -0.39 16.20 12.09
CA SER A 54 0.79 16.45 12.92
C SER A 54 1.10 15.24 13.84
N LEU A 55 2.35 15.11 14.26
CA LEU A 55 2.74 14.11 15.28
C LEU A 55 1.99 14.30 16.60
N ARG A 56 1.61 15.54 16.93
CA ARG A 56 0.83 15.85 18.12
C ARG A 56 -0.61 15.35 18.00
N THR A 57 -1.24 15.53 16.84
CA THR A 57 -2.56 14.95 16.55
C THR A 57 -2.52 13.43 16.62
N LEU A 58 -1.48 12.81 16.06
CA LEU A 58 -1.31 11.36 16.14
C LEU A 58 -1.11 10.87 17.58
N GLN A 59 -0.46 11.67 18.44
CA GLN A 59 -0.40 11.40 19.87
C GLN A 59 -1.78 11.49 20.52
N GLU A 60 -2.54 12.55 20.27
CA GLU A 60 -3.91 12.70 20.80
C GLU A 60 -4.81 11.52 20.39
N TRP A 61 -4.68 11.03 19.15
CA TRP A 61 -5.41 9.84 18.69
C TRP A 61 -5.02 8.56 19.44
N ARG A 62 -3.76 8.43 19.86
CA ARG A 62 -3.34 7.30 20.72
C ARG A 62 -3.89 7.45 22.14
N ASP A 63 -3.79 8.65 22.69
CA ASP A 63 -4.22 8.96 24.05
C ASP A 63 -5.75 8.81 24.21
N THR A 64 -6.51 9.12 23.16
CA THR A 64 -7.98 8.95 23.09
C THR A 64 -8.41 7.54 22.67
N GLY A 65 -7.47 6.67 22.29
CA GLY A 65 -7.77 5.31 21.83
C GLY A 65 -8.40 5.23 20.43
N LEU A 66 -8.34 6.30 19.64
CA LEU A 66 -8.82 6.32 18.25
C LEU A 66 -7.97 5.45 17.33
N ILE A 67 -6.64 5.44 17.53
CA ILE A 67 -5.70 4.70 16.68
C ILE A 67 -4.95 3.62 17.45
N SER A 68 -4.97 2.39 16.94
CA SER A 68 -4.22 1.27 17.50
C SER A 68 -2.72 1.41 17.23
N PHE A 69 -1.89 1.09 18.23
CA PHE A 69 -0.44 1.16 18.13
C PHE A 69 0.24 0.06 18.95
N ILE A 70 1.52 -0.19 18.67
CA ILE A 70 2.37 -1.10 19.42
C ILE A 70 3.53 -0.29 19.98
N GLN A 71 3.82 -0.45 21.27
CA GLN A 71 4.95 0.19 21.93
C GLN A 71 5.99 -0.86 22.35
N ILE A 72 7.23 -0.70 21.89
CA ILE A 72 8.36 -1.58 22.22
C ILE A 72 9.49 -0.70 22.74
N LYS A 73 9.77 -0.76 24.06
CA LYS A 73 10.82 0.03 24.72
C LYS A 73 10.82 1.53 24.33
N GLY A 74 9.64 2.13 24.24
CA GLY A 74 9.47 3.54 23.86
C GLY A 74 9.34 3.81 22.36
N LYS A 75 9.67 2.85 21.48
CA LYS A 75 9.39 2.96 20.04
C LYS A 75 7.92 2.63 19.76
N ILE A 76 7.24 3.51 19.04
CA ILE A 76 5.86 3.31 18.59
C ILE A 76 5.85 2.91 17.12
N ILE A 77 5.12 1.84 16.81
CA ILE A 77 4.85 1.38 15.45
C ILE A 77 3.37 1.07 15.27
N TYR A 78 2.90 1.11 14.03
CA TYR A 78 1.52 0.86 13.64
C TYR A 78 1.48 -0.25 12.61
N ARG A 79 0.50 -1.15 12.71
CA ARG A 79 0.22 -2.07 11.60
C ARG A 79 -0.47 -1.30 10.49
N GLN A 80 -0.03 -1.50 9.25
CA GLN A 80 -0.65 -0.90 8.08
C GLN A 80 -2.13 -1.29 8.01
N SER A 81 -2.45 -2.56 8.29
CA SER A 81 -3.82 -3.06 8.31
C SER A 81 -4.73 -2.35 9.32
N ASP A 82 -4.22 -1.97 10.49
CA ASP A 82 -5.00 -1.26 11.50
C ASP A 82 -5.28 0.20 11.09
N ILE A 83 -4.33 0.84 10.39
CA ILE A 83 -4.56 2.16 9.77
C ILE A 83 -5.63 2.08 8.69
N ASP A 84 -5.58 1.07 7.83
CA ASP A 84 -6.55 0.92 6.74
C ASP A 84 -7.96 0.62 7.31
N LYS A 85 -8.08 -0.19 8.36
CA LYS A 85 -9.36 -0.39 9.08
C LYS A 85 -9.91 0.90 9.68
N LEU A 86 -9.05 1.75 10.25
CA LEU A 86 -9.46 3.06 10.79
C LEU A 86 -10.07 3.92 9.66
N LEU A 87 -9.38 4.00 8.52
CA LEU A 87 -9.86 4.76 7.36
C LEU A 87 -11.21 4.23 6.85
N GLN A 88 -11.36 2.91 6.74
CA GLN A 88 -12.62 2.28 6.32
C GLN A 88 -13.76 2.53 7.31
N LYS A 89 -13.48 2.46 8.63
CA LYS A 89 -14.47 2.75 9.67
C LYS A 89 -15.00 4.19 9.62
N HIS A 90 -14.15 5.13 9.24
CA HIS A 90 -14.48 6.55 9.12
C HIS A 90 -14.74 6.99 7.68
N TYR A 91 -14.86 6.04 6.74
CA TYR A 91 -15.25 6.32 5.38
C TYR A 91 -16.76 6.48 5.32
N PHE A 92 -17.21 7.66 4.89
CA PHE A 92 -18.61 7.94 4.62
C PHE A 92 -18.78 8.04 3.10
N GLU A 93 -19.67 7.22 2.53
CA GLU A 93 -20.02 7.35 1.11
C GLU A 93 -20.53 8.76 0.86
N SER A 94 -20.02 9.41 -0.19
CA SER A 94 -20.64 10.64 -0.69
C SER A 94 -22.07 10.33 -1.13
N TRP A 95 -22.98 11.30 -0.98
CA TRP A 95 -24.38 11.20 -1.41
C TRP A 95 -24.48 10.48 -2.76
N LYS A 96 -25.21 9.36 -2.79
CA LYS A 96 -25.62 8.69 -4.01
C LYS A 96 -26.87 9.43 -4.49
N GLU A 97 -26.75 10.18 -5.60
CA GLU A 97 -27.90 10.62 -6.41
C GLU A 97 -28.59 9.42 -7.05
#